data_AF-A0A5U8KAQ6-F1
#
_entry.id   AF-A0A5U8KAQ6-F1
#
_cell.length_a   1.000
_cell.length_b   1.000
_cell.length_c   1.000
_cell.angle_alpha   90.00
_cell.angle_beta   90.00
_cell.angle_gamma   90.00
#
_symmetry.space_group_name_H-M   'P 1'
#
loop_
_entity.id
_entity.type
_entity.pdbx_description
1 polymer ?
#
loop_
_entity_poly.entity_id
_entity_poly.type
_entity_poly.pdbx_seq_one_letter_code
_entity_poly.pdbx_strand_id
1 'polypeptide(L)'
;MRGIGAVIHFRSPTPGSTSLPDFSGMWNSIRDWFALSAQDEAAQCFRAFYQPDEGMSPPDRLKHFLRLKALASPGRQDNFTAERILGTGETICMIASGKNSDLPSVTLHMSD
;
A
#
# COMPACT_ATOMS: atom_id res chain seq x y z
N MET A 1 56.18 10.36 19.80
CA MET A 1 55.21 10.32 18.69
C MET A 1 54.79 8.88 18.44
N ARG A 2 53.60 8.46 18.91
CA ARG A 2 52.98 7.17 18.59
C ARG A 2 51.51 7.45 18.30
N GLY A 3 51.15 7.54 17.02
CA GLY A 3 49.77 7.70 16.57
C GLY A 3 49.12 6.34 16.44
N ILE A 4 48.03 6.12 17.16
CA ILE A 4 47.20 4.91 17.09
C ILE A 4 46.24 5.11 15.92
N GLY A 5 46.40 4.31 14.86
CA GLY A 5 45.46 4.27 13.74
C GLY A 5 44.16 3.61 14.17
N ALA A 6 43.04 4.33 14.08
CA ALA A 6 41.72 3.76 14.27
C ALA A 6 41.28 3.05 12.97
N VAL A 7 41.06 1.74 13.05
CA VAL A 7 40.42 0.96 11.99
C VAL A 7 38.94 1.30 11.99
N ILE A 8 38.46 1.96 10.93
CA ILE A 8 37.04 2.18 10.71
C ILE A 8 36.45 0.86 10.22
N HIS A 9 35.74 0.15 11.09
CA HIS A 9 34.89 -0.95 10.67
C HIS A 9 33.73 -0.36 9.86
N PHE A 10 33.77 -0.51 8.54
CA PHE A 10 32.57 -0.39 7.72
C PHE A 10 31.62 -1.52 8.11
N ARG A 11 30.67 -1.22 9.01
CA ARG A 11 29.49 -2.05 9.19
C ARG A 11 28.69 -1.96 7.89
N SER A 12 28.66 -3.06 7.14
CA SER A 12 27.63 -3.29 6.14
C SER A 12 26.26 -3.00 6.78
N PRO A 13 25.35 -2.27 6.12
CA PRO A 13 23.99 -2.20 6.61
C PRO A 13 23.45 -3.63 6.61
N THR A 14 23.20 -4.15 7.81
CA THR A 14 22.31 -5.29 8.00
C THR A 14 21.07 -4.98 7.17
N PRO A 15 20.58 -5.89 6.30
CA PRO A 15 19.28 -5.68 5.68
C PRO A 15 18.32 -5.49 6.85
N GLY A 16 17.85 -4.25 7.02
CA GLY A 16 16.84 -3.94 8.02
C GLY A 16 15.74 -4.95 7.78
N SER A 17 15.36 -5.70 8.81
CA SER A 17 14.13 -6.45 8.80
C SER A 17 13.04 -5.45 8.49
N THR A 18 12.69 -5.31 7.21
CA THR A 18 11.50 -4.61 6.79
C THR A 18 10.38 -5.42 7.40
N SER A 19 9.91 -5.00 8.58
CA SER A 19 8.74 -5.61 9.20
C SER A 19 7.69 -5.64 8.10
N LEU A 20 7.28 -6.83 7.69
CA LEU A 20 6.20 -6.97 6.73
C LEU A 20 5.04 -6.11 7.24
N PRO A 21 4.42 -5.28 6.39
CA PRO A 21 3.35 -4.42 6.85
C PRO A 21 2.29 -5.27 7.55
N ASP A 22 1.87 -4.85 8.74
CA ASP A 22 0.87 -5.58 9.53
C ASP A 22 -0.48 -5.52 8.82
N PHE A 23 -0.72 -6.51 7.97
CA PHE A 23 -1.90 -6.57 7.13
C PHE A 23 -3.20 -6.59 7.95
N SER A 24 -3.18 -7.26 9.11
CA SER A 24 -4.32 -7.29 10.02
C SER A 24 -4.60 -5.90 10.58
N GLY A 25 -3.56 -5.22 11.09
CA GLY A 25 -3.65 -3.84 11.56
C GLY A 25 -4.15 -2.88 10.47
N MET A 26 -3.59 -2.98 9.27
CA MET A 26 -3.97 -2.18 8.12
C MET A 26 -5.43 -2.38 7.73
N TRP A 27 -5.92 -3.62 7.61
CA TRP A 27 -7.33 -3.87 7.31
C TRP A 27 -8.25 -3.34 8.41
N ASN A 28 -7.90 -3.57 9.68
CA ASN A 28 -8.70 -3.08 10.81
C ASN A 28 -8.82 -1.55 10.85
N SER A 29 -7.86 -0.81 10.28
CA SER A 29 -7.89 0.66 10.24
C SER A 29 -9.00 1.25 9.35
N ILE A 30 -9.46 0.50 8.35
CA ILE A 30 -10.49 0.94 7.39
C ILE A 30 -11.72 0.03 7.35
N ARG A 31 -11.72 -1.08 8.09
CA ARG A 31 -12.81 -2.07 8.07
C ARG A 31 -14.19 -1.46 8.37
N ASP A 32 -14.25 -0.45 9.25
CA ASP A 32 -15.50 0.23 9.62
C ASP A 32 -16.07 1.10 8.50
N TRP A 33 -15.31 1.35 7.42
CA TRP A 33 -15.77 2.14 6.28
C TRP A 33 -16.76 1.37 5.41
N PHE A 34 -16.78 0.04 5.53
CA PHE A 34 -17.58 -0.86 4.72
C PHE A 34 -18.79 -1.37 5.49
N ALA A 35 -19.93 -1.48 4.82
CA ALA A 35 -21.10 -2.16 5.37
C ALA A 35 -20.76 -3.61 5.73
N LEU A 36 -21.35 -4.16 6.80
CA LEU A 36 -21.09 -5.53 7.26
C LEU A 36 -21.26 -6.57 6.14
N SER A 37 -22.27 -6.40 5.28
CA SER A 37 -22.53 -7.27 4.13
C SER A 37 -21.46 -7.20 3.02
N ALA A 38 -20.67 -6.12 2.98
CA ALA A 38 -19.64 -5.88 1.98
C ALA A 38 -18.22 -6.10 2.53
N GLN A 39 -18.05 -6.35 3.83
CA GLN A 39 -16.72 -6.47 4.46
C GLN A 39 -15.91 -7.65 3.92
N ASP A 40 -16.56 -8.78 3.59
CA ASP A 40 -15.86 -9.93 3.02
C ASP A 40 -15.28 -9.59 1.64
N GLU A 41 -16.10 -9.03 0.76
CA GLU A 41 -15.68 -8.59 -0.58
C GLU A 41 -14.61 -7.48 -0.51
N ALA A 42 -14.78 -6.53 0.40
CA ALA A 42 -13.80 -5.46 0.63
C ALA A 42 -12.48 -6.01 1.16
N ALA A 43 -12.49 -7.00 2.08
CA ALA A 43 -11.27 -7.64 2.57
C ALA A 43 -10.53 -8.37 1.44
N GLN A 44 -11.26 -9.05 0.55
CA GLN A 44 -10.68 -9.69 -0.63
C GLN A 44 -10.04 -8.67 -1.57
N CYS A 45 -10.73 -7.57 -1.88
CA CYS A 45 -10.19 -6.50 -2.72
C CYS A 45 -8.97 -5.83 -2.08
N PHE A 46 -9.02 -5.58 -0.77
CA PHE A 46 -7.91 -5.02 0.00
C PHE A 46 -6.67 -5.93 -0.06
N ARG A 47 -6.87 -7.24 0.11
CA ARG A 47 -5.81 -8.24 -0.03
C ARG A 47 -5.24 -8.26 -1.44
N ALA A 48 -6.07 -8.40 -2.47
CA ALA A 48 -5.62 -8.43 -3.87
C ALA A 48 -4.87 -7.15 -4.25
N PHE A 49 -5.24 -6.01 -3.66
CA PHE A 49 -4.56 -4.74 -3.89
C PHE A 49 -3.20 -4.64 -3.18
N TYR A 50 -3.04 -5.09 -1.94
CA TYR A 50 -1.76 -4.98 -1.22
C TYR A 50 -0.83 -6.18 -1.41
N GLN A 51 -1.39 -7.36 -1.63
CA GLN A 51 -0.72 -8.65 -1.78
C GLN A 51 -1.29 -9.37 -3.02
N PRO A 52 -1.03 -8.86 -4.24
CA PRO A 52 -1.53 -9.46 -5.47
C PRO A 52 -1.01 -10.88 -5.65
N ASP A 53 -1.84 -11.77 -6.18
CA ASP A 53 -1.43 -13.10 -6.58
C ASP A 53 -0.36 -13.04 -7.69
N GLU A 54 0.44 -14.10 -7.80
CA GLU A 54 1.44 -14.23 -8.86
C GLU A 54 0.77 -14.12 -10.24
N GLY A 55 1.27 -13.19 -11.07
CA GLY A 55 0.74 -12.94 -12.40
C GLY A 55 -0.42 -11.94 -12.49
N MET A 56 -0.89 -11.36 -11.38
CA MET A 56 -1.89 -10.28 -11.43
C MET A 56 -1.32 -9.05 -12.15
N SER A 57 -2.02 -8.58 -13.18
CA SER A 57 -1.61 -7.41 -13.95
C SER A 57 -1.85 -6.10 -13.17
N PRO A 58 -1.06 -5.02 -13.43
CA PRO A 58 -1.31 -3.72 -12.80
C PRO A 58 -2.73 -3.16 -13.03
N PRO A 59 -3.35 -3.29 -14.23
CA PRO A 59 -4.74 -2.91 -14.45
C PRO A 59 -5.74 -3.73 -13.61
N ASP A 60 -5.53 -5.03 -13.46
CA ASP A 60 -6.41 -5.86 -12.63
C ASP A 60 -6.27 -5.52 -11.15
N ARG A 61 -5.05 -5.24 -10.70
CA ARG A 61 -4.79 -4.72 -9.35
C ARG A 61 -5.48 -3.38 -9.12
N LEU A 62 -5.51 -2.48 -10.11
CA LEU A 62 -6.27 -1.22 -10.04
C LEU A 62 -7.79 -1.47 -9.94
N LYS A 63 -8.33 -2.49 -10.62
CA LYS A 63 -9.76 -2.84 -10.50
C LYS A 63 -10.13 -3.17 -9.04
N HIS A 64 -9.27 -3.90 -8.32
CA HIS A 64 -9.49 -4.17 -6.90
C HIS A 64 -9.46 -2.90 -6.04
N PHE A 65 -8.55 -1.96 -6.32
CA PHE A 65 -8.54 -0.65 -5.64
C PHE A 65 -9.82 0.14 -5.89
N LEU A 66 -10.27 0.23 -7.15
CA LEU A 66 -11.48 0.95 -7.52
C LEU A 66 -12.73 0.27 -6.95
N ARG A 67 -12.75 -1.07 -6.90
CA ARG A 67 -13.83 -1.83 -6.28
C ARG A 67 -13.87 -1.58 -4.77
N LEU A 68 -12.72 -1.59 -4.11
CA LEU A 68 -12.61 -1.25 -2.70
C LEU A 68 -13.15 0.16 -2.43
N LYS A 69 -12.76 1.16 -3.23
CA LYS A 69 -13.33 2.52 -3.15
C LYS A 69 -14.86 2.52 -3.26
N ALA A 70 -15.41 1.79 -4.23
CA ALA A 70 -16.86 1.75 -4.46
C ALA A 70 -17.65 1.08 -3.32
N LEU A 71 -17.05 0.13 -2.61
CA LEU A 71 -17.66 -0.55 -1.46
C LEU A 71 -17.63 0.29 -0.18
N ALA A 72 -16.75 1.28 -0.10
CA ALA A 72 -16.67 2.18 1.05
C ALA A 72 -17.92 3.08 1.13
N SER A 73 -18.33 3.41 2.35
CA SER A 73 -19.44 4.32 2.62
C SER A 73 -19.21 5.67 1.92
N PRO A 74 -20.27 6.38 1.46
CA PRO A 74 -20.12 7.58 0.63
C PRO A 74 -19.12 8.61 1.17
N GLY A 75 -19.15 8.92 2.48
CA GLY A 75 -18.21 9.87 3.12
C GLY A 75 -16.79 9.35 3.35
N ARG A 76 -16.46 8.13 2.91
CA ARG A 76 -15.13 7.51 3.02
C ARG A 76 -14.49 7.28 1.65
N GLN A 77 -15.24 7.39 0.55
CA GLN A 77 -14.71 7.15 -0.80
C GLN A 77 -13.66 8.19 -1.22
N ASP A 78 -13.75 9.42 -0.71
CA ASP A 78 -12.77 10.48 -0.96
C ASP A 78 -11.40 10.18 -0.35
N ASN A 79 -11.31 9.28 0.63
CA ASN A 79 -10.03 8.82 1.18
C ASN A 79 -9.25 7.94 0.19
N PHE A 80 -9.88 7.48 -0.90
CA PHE A 80 -9.23 6.71 -1.95
C PHE A 80 -8.87 7.61 -3.13
N THR A 81 -7.58 7.82 -3.36
CA THR A 81 -7.08 8.62 -4.48
C THR A 81 -6.24 7.77 -5.41
N ALA A 82 -6.40 7.98 -6.71
CA ALA A 82 -5.58 7.38 -7.76
C ALA A 82 -5.12 8.50 -8.67
N GLU A 83 -3.83 8.81 -8.64
CA GLU A 83 -3.22 9.89 -9.42
C GLU A 83 -2.39 9.29 -10.55
N ARG A 84 -2.67 9.67 -11.79
CA ARG A 84 -1.86 9.28 -12.96
C ARG A 84 -0.71 10.26 -13.12
N ILE A 85 0.51 9.74 -13.16
CA ILE A 85 1.72 10.52 -13.37
C ILE A 85 1.94 10.68 -14.87
N LEU A 86 1.89 11.94 -15.33
CA LEU A 86 2.09 12.27 -16.74
C LEU A 86 3.55 11.98 -17.15
N GLY A 87 3.70 11.27 -18.26
CA GLY A 87 5.02 10.97 -18.85
C GLY A 87 5.68 9.68 -18.35
N THR A 88 5.23 9.07 -17.26
CA THR A 88 5.78 7.79 -16.77
C THR A 88 4.84 6.60 -16.95
N GLY A 89 3.55 6.83 -17.21
CA GLY A 89 2.55 5.75 -17.27
C GLY A 89 2.19 5.17 -15.90
N GLU A 90 2.71 5.74 -14.81
CA GLU A 90 2.42 5.27 -13.47
C GLU A 90 1.09 5.82 -12.95
N THR A 91 0.42 5.02 -12.12
CA THR A 91 -0.73 5.43 -11.33
C THR A 91 -0.43 5.16 -9.86
N ILE A 92 -0.42 6.21 -9.04
CA ILE A 92 -0.19 6.13 -7.60
C ILE A 92 -1.55 6.04 -6.91
N CYS A 93 -1.79 4.93 -6.23
CA CYS A 93 -3.01 4.67 -5.48
C CYS A 93 -2.75 4.86 -3.98
N MET A 94 -3.58 5.63 -3.29
CA MET A 94 -3.46 5.93 -1.86
C MET A 94 -4.80 5.76 -1.13
N ILE A 95 -4.72 5.35 0.13
CA ILE A 95 -5.87 5.23 1.04
C ILE A 95 -5.57 6.04 2.32
N ALA A 96 -6.23 7.17 2.49
CA ALA A 96 -6.00 8.08 3.61
C ALA A 96 -6.81 7.65 4.85
N SER A 97 -6.26 6.76 5.67
CA SER A 97 -6.92 6.26 6.90
C SER A 97 -6.88 7.22 8.12
N GLY A 98 -6.57 8.50 7.91
CA GLY A 98 -6.51 9.52 8.97
C GLY A 98 -5.11 9.70 9.57
N LYS A 99 -5.03 10.21 10.81
CA LYS A 99 -3.82 10.81 11.43
C LYS A 99 -2.62 9.85 11.60
N ASN A 100 -2.83 8.54 11.43
CA ASN A 100 -1.80 7.50 11.39
C ASN A 100 -2.06 6.59 10.18
N SER A 101 -2.05 7.12 8.96
CA SER A 101 -2.24 6.26 7.77
C SER A 101 -0.98 5.41 7.55
N ASP A 102 -0.92 4.25 8.20
CA ASP A 102 0.11 3.22 7.96
C ASP A 102 -0.10 2.46 6.65
N LEU A 103 -1.13 2.82 5.87
CA LEU A 103 -1.40 2.24 4.57
C LEU A 103 -0.39 2.77 3.54
N PRO A 104 0.49 1.91 2.98
CA PRO A 104 1.44 2.36 1.98
C PRO A 104 0.72 2.73 0.69
N SER A 105 1.24 3.74 -0.01
CA SER A 105 0.85 4.00 -1.39
C SER A 105 1.31 2.87 -2.30
N VAL A 106 0.52 2.53 -3.31
CA VAL A 106 0.89 1.53 -4.32
C VAL A 106 1.06 2.22 -5.66
N THR A 107 2.26 2.14 -6.23
CA THR A 107 2.53 2.57 -7.59
C THR A 107 2.27 1.43 -8.55
N LEU A 108 1.39 1.65 -9.52
CA LEU A 108 1.03 0.71 -10.57
C LEU A 108 1.51 1.25 -11.90
N HIS A 109 2.32 0.47 -12.62
CA HIS A 109 2.79 0.85 -13.94
C HIS A 109 1.76 0.41 -14.99
N MET A 110 1.05 1.38 -15.58
CA MET A 110 0.08 1.11 -16.63
C MET A 110 0.81 1.16 -17.96
N SER A 111 0.94 0.00 -18.60
CA SER A 111 1.34 -0.04 -20.01
C SER A 111 0.31 0.76 -20.83
N ASP A 112 0.80 1.61 -21.73
CA ASP A 112 -0.01 2.34 -22.71
C ASP A 112 -0.61 1.38 -23.76
#